data_AF-A0A4Y2GTT9-F1
#
_entry.id   AF-A0A4Y2GTT9-F1
#
_cell.length_a   1.000
_cell.length_b   1.000
_cell.length_c   1.000
_cell.angle_alpha   90.00
_cell.angle_beta   90.00
_cell.angle_gamma   90.00
#
_symmetry.space_group_name_H-M   'P 1'
#
loop_
_entity.id
_entity.type
_entity.pdbx_description
1 polymer ?
#
loop_
_entity_poly.entity_id
_entity_poly.type
_entity_poly.pdbx_seq_one_letter_code
_entity_poly.pdbx_strand_id
1 'polypeptide(L)'
;MKSEFCNDPRSSGQYLRSKKPKKVHQCPSCTYTSINTSHLRDHILRHTGQKPHQCHVCNKFSRTKSDLKKHLLTHWKQIGGANLL
;
A
#
# COMPACT_ATOMS: atom_id res chain seq x y z
N MET A 1 13.71 -21.75 -13.29
CA MET A 1 12.67 -20.70 -13.46
C MET A 1 11.36 -21.42 -13.74
N LYS A 2 10.29 -21.22 -12.97
CA LYS A 2 9.02 -21.94 -13.16
C LYS A 2 8.13 -21.17 -14.14
N SER A 3 7.78 -21.80 -15.26
CA SER A 3 6.81 -21.30 -16.25
C SER A 3 5.41 -21.79 -15.87
N GLU A 4 4.43 -20.90 -15.88
CA GLU A 4 3.01 -21.25 -15.67
C GLU A 4 2.26 -21.11 -16.98
N PHE A 5 1.40 -22.09 -17.27
CA PHE A 5 0.47 -22.06 -18.40
C PHE A 5 -0.73 -21.20 -18.01
N CYS A 6 -1.02 -20.17 -18.80
CA CYS A 6 -2.24 -19.40 -18.65
C CYS A 6 -3.15 -19.71 -19.85
N ASN A 7 -4.34 -20.23 -19.58
CA ASN A 7 -5.39 -20.36 -20.59
C ASN A 7 -6.16 -19.03 -20.64
N ASP A 8 -5.92 -18.23 -21.68
CA ASP A 8 -6.71 -17.03 -21.95
C ASP A 8 -7.86 -17.41 -22.90
N PRO A 9 -9.14 -17.32 -22.48
CA PRO A 9 -10.28 -17.71 -23.31
C PRO A 9 -10.44 -16.86 -24.59
N ARG A 10 -9.68 -15.77 -24.75
CA ARG A 10 -9.63 -14.96 -25.98
C ARG A 10 -8.54 -15.39 -26.97
N SER A 11 -7.64 -16.29 -26.56
CA SER A 11 -6.58 -16.83 -27.41
C SER A 11 -6.70 -18.34 -27.53
N SER A 12 -6.67 -18.86 -28.75
CA SER A 12 -6.72 -20.29 -29.08
C SER A 12 -5.42 -21.06 -28.76
N GLY A 13 -4.56 -20.52 -27.88
CA GLY A 13 -3.24 -21.09 -27.59
C GLY A 13 -2.82 -20.96 -26.13
N GLN A 14 -2.10 -21.99 -25.64
CA GLN A 14 -1.46 -21.99 -24.33
C GLN A 14 -0.12 -21.27 -24.44
N TYR A 15 0.04 -20.13 -23.78
CA TYR A 15 1.33 -19.42 -23.74
C TYR A 15 2.10 -19.75 -22.46
N LEU A 16 3.41 -19.95 -22.60
CA LEU A 16 4.33 -20.05 -21.47
C LEU A 16 4.55 -18.64 -20.91
N ARG A 17 4.00 -18.35 -19.73
CA ARG A 17 4.27 -17.08 -19.07
C ARG A 17 5.52 -17.22 -18.19
N SER A 18 6.63 -16.65 -18.64
CA SER A 18 7.82 -16.50 -17.80
C SER A 18 7.56 -15.42 -16.74
N LYS A 19 7.30 -15.81 -15.48
CA LYS A 19 7.32 -14.87 -14.37
C LYS A 19 8.75 -14.42 -14.11
N LYS A 20 9.10 -13.21 -14.57
CA LYS A 20 10.39 -12.60 -14.24
C LYS A 20 10.52 -12.50 -12.70
N PRO A 21 11.69 -12.85 -12.13
CA PRO A 21 11.91 -12.69 -10.70
C PRO A 21 11.73 -11.22 -10.33
N LYS A 22 10.83 -10.95 -9.37
CA LYS A 22 10.60 -9.60 -8.87
C LYS A 22 11.71 -9.27 -7.88
N LYS A 23 12.44 -8.20 -8.11
CA LYS A 23 13.41 -7.68 -7.14
C LYS A 23 12.66 -7.29 -5.86
N VAL A 24 13.14 -7.76 -4.72
CA VAL A 24 12.62 -7.41 -3.40
C VAL A 24 13.52 -6.37 -2.74
N HIS A 25 12.92 -5.56 -1.87
CA HIS A 25 13.58 -4.54 -1.07
C HIS A 25 13.45 -4.92 0.41
N GLN A 26 14.57 -4.95 1.12
CA GLN A 26 14.63 -5.36 2.52
C GLN A 26 14.73 -4.16 3.46
N CYS A 27 14.09 -4.26 4.62
CA CYS A 27 14.25 -3.28 5.69
C CYS A 27 15.65 -3.40 6.33
N PRO A 28 16.37 -2.29 6.55
CA PRO A 28 17.68 -2.34 7.19
C PRO A 28 17.62 -2.69 8.69
N SER A 29 16.46 -2.62 9.31
CA SER A 29 16.30 -2.77 10.77
C SER A 29 15.52 -4.01 11.20
N CYS A 30 14.99 -4.80 10.25
CA CYS A 30 14.31 -6.07 10.54
C CYS A 30 14.24 -6.98 9.31
N THR A 31 13.62 -8.15 9.46
CA THR A 31 13.49 -9.17 8.39
C THR A 31 12.39 -8.86 7.38
N TYR A 32 11.69 -7.73 7.49
CA TYR A 32 10.63 -7.35 6.55
C TYR A 32 11.18 -7.10 5.15
N THR A 33 10.50 -7.63 4.13
CA THR A 33 10.80 -7.39 2.72
C THR A 33 9.54 -7.00 1.96
N SER A 34 9.71 -6.21 0.91
CA SER A 34 8.62 -5.80 0.02
C SER A 34 9.11 -5.69 -1.42
N ILE A 35 8.25 -6.03 -2.36
CA ILE A 35 8.49 -5.82 -3.80
C ILE A 35 8.35 -4.32 -4.16
N ASN A 36 7.59 -3.56 -3.39
CA ASN A 36 7.34 -2.14 -3.64
C ASN A 36 8.21 -1.28 -2.71
N THR A 37 8.97 -0.37 -3.29
CA THR A 37 9.77 0.61 -2.55
C THR A 37 8.93 1.53 -1.66
N SER A 38 7.71 1.88 -2.11
CA SER A 38 6.77 2.67 -1.31
C SER A 38 6.36 1.96 -0.02
N HIS A 39 5.99 0.68 -0.10
CA HIS A 39 5.66 -0.11 1.08
C HIS A 39 6.85 -0.26 2.03
N LEU A 40 8.07 -0.38 1.50
CA LEU A 40 9.27 -0.41 2.34
C LEU A 40 9.48 0.93 3.06
N ARG A 41 9.30 2.06 2.38
CA ARG A 41 9.38 3.40 3.00
C ARG A 41 8.33 3.57 4.09
N ASP A 42 7.08 3.21 3.82
CA ASP A 42 5.99 3.28 4.80
C ASP A 42 6.27 2.38 6.01
N HIS A 43 6.83 1.19 5.78
CA HIS A 43 7.26 0.28 6.84
C HIS A 43 8.34 0.92 7.73
N ILE A 44 9.34 1.59 7.14
CA ILE A 44 10.43 2.25 7.90
C ILE A 44 9.89 3.31 8.85
N LEU A 45 8.79 4.00 8.50
CA LEU A 45 8.14 4.97 9.40
C LEU A 45 7.63 4.34 10.71
N ARG A 46 7.43 3.02 10.75
CA ARG A 46 7.10 2.31 11.99
C ARG A 46 8.28 2.23 12.95
N HIS A 47 9.50 2.14 12.43
CA HIS A 47 10.72 2.16 13.25
C HIS A 47 11.03 3.56 13.75
N THR A 48 10.92 4.58 12.89
CA THR A 48 11.24 5.97 13.25
C THR A 48 10.14 6.64 14.06
N GLY A 49 8.92 6.08 14.06
CA GLY A 49 7.75 6.68 14.71
C GLY A 49 7.19 7.91 13.98
N GLN A 50 7.78 8.31 12.86
CA GLN A 50 7.33 9.46 12.07
C GLN A 50 5.90 9.25 11.56
N LYS A 51 5.10 10.32 11.60
CA LYS A 51 3.72 10.35 11.12
C LYS A 51 3.53 11.58 10.24
N PRO A 52 3.93 11.52 8.95
CA PRO A 52 4.00 12.70 8.10
C PRO A 52 2.63 13.25 7.66
N HIS A 53 1.53 12.54 7.93
CA HIS A 53 0.22 12.92 7.41
C HIS A 53 -0.68 13.46 8.51
N GLN A 54 -0.86 14.78 8.56
CA GLN A 54 -1.74 15.46 9.51
C GLN A 54 -3.20 15.47 9.03
N CYS A 55 -4.12 15.25 9.95
CA CYS A 55 -5.54 15.51 9.76
C CYS A 55 -5.82 17.01 9.92
N HIS A 56 -6.41 17.62 8.91
CA HIS A 56 -6.79 19.04 8.94
C HIS A 56 -8.02 19.34 9.82
N VAL A 57 -8.70 18.31 10.33
CA VAL A 57 -9.90 18.45 11.19
C VAL A 57 -9.54 18.41 12.67
N CYS A 58 -8.71 17.46 13.11
CA CYS A 58 -8.42 17.25 14.54
C CYS A 58 -6.92 17.17 14.89
N ASN A 59 -6.02 17.59 13.99
CA ASN A 59 -4.56 17.58 14.19
C ASN A 59 -3.95 16.19 14.50
N LYS A 60 -4.70 15.10 14.28
CA LYS A 60 -4.18 13.75 14.42
C LYS A 60 -3.25 13.40 13.26
N PHE A 61 -2.10 12.84 13.57
CA PHE A 61 -1.12 12.40 12.58
C PHE A 61 -1.21 10.90 12.27
N SER A 62 -0.97 10.54 11.02
CA SER A 62 -0.99 9.19 10.47
C SER A 62 0.32 8.86 9.75
N ARG A 63 0.68 7.57 9.75
CA ARG A 63 1.91 7.07 9.10
C ARG A 63 1.76 7.01 7.58
N THR A 64 0.59 6.60 7.10
CA THR A 64 0.30 6.45 5.67
C THR A 64 -0.89 7.30 5.23
N LYS A 65 -0.97 7.61 3.93
CA LYS A 65 -2.14 8.28 3.32
C LYS A 65 -3.42 7.47 3.48
N SER A 66 -3.33 6.15 3.39
CA SER A 66 -4.47 5.24 3.54
C SER A 66 -5.04 5.30 4.96
N ASP A 67 -4.19 5.38 5.98
CA ASP A 67 -4.61 5.53 7.37
C ASP A 67 -5.26 6.89 7.61
N LEU A 68 -4.73 7.97 7.03
CA LEU A 68 -5.36 9.29 7.07
C LEU A 68 -6.76 9.26 6.43
N LYS A 69 -6.91 8.67 5.24
CA LYS A 69 -8.23 8.54 4.59
C LYS A 69 -9.23 7.79 5.46
N LYS A 70 -8.84 6.64 6.03
CA LYS A 70 -9.70 5.88 6.96
C LYS A 70 -10.07 6.70 8.19
N HIS A 71 -9.13 7.47 8.71
CA HIS A 71 -9.38 8.37 9.82
C HIS A 71 -10.36 9.50 9.45
N LEU A 72 -10.26 10.09 8.25
CA LEU A 72 -11.21 11.11 7.81
C LEU A 72 -12.65 10.58 7.75
N LEU A 73 -12.85 9.30 7.47
CA LEU A 73 -14.18 8.67 7.54
C LEU A 73 -14.76 8.65 8.96
N THR A 74 -13.94 8.70 10.02
CA THR A 74 -14.45 8.82 11.39
C THR A 74 -15.05 10.20 11.63
N HIS A 75 -14.50 11.25 11.02
CA HIS A 75 -15.10 12.58 11.03
C HIS A 75 -16.41 12.61 10.26
N TRP A 76 -16.50 11.95 9.10
CA TRP A 76 -17.77 11.81 8.37
C TRP A 76 -18.86 11.17 9.23
N LYS A 77 -18.53 10.05 9.90
CA LYS A 77 -19.48 9.35 10.79
C LYS A 77 -19.90 10.18 12.00
N GLN A 78 -19.00 11.03 12.50
CA GLN A 78 -19.28 11.92 13.64
C GLN A 78 -20.03 13.20 13.25
N ILE A 79 -19.89 13.67 12.01
CA ILE A 79 -20.40 14.98 11.56
C ILE A 79 -21.71 14.85 10.75
N GLY A 80 -22.19 13.64 10.45
CA GLY A 80 -23.43 13.49 9.70
C GLY A 80 -23.29 14.07 8.28
N GLY A 81 -22.30 13.58 7.54
CA GLY A 81 -22.18 13.70 6.08
C GLY A 81 -22.80 14.94 5.42
N ALA A 82 -22.16 16.10 5.54
CA ALA A 82 -22.35 17.19 4.59
C ALA A 82 -21.12 18.13 4.59
N ASN A 83 -20.77 18.57 3.38
CA ASN A 83 -19.78 19.59 3.02
C ASN A 83 -18.31 19.18 2.90
N LEU A 84 -17.91 18.95 1.65
CA LEU A 84 -16.74 19.60 1.05
C LEU A 84 -16.81 19.49 -0.49
N LEU A 85 -17.65 20.34 -1.09
CA LEU A 85 -17.33 21.19 -2.25
C LEU A 85 -17.63 22.63 -1.84
#